data_AF-A0A4Q3HLF9-F1
#
_entry.id   AF-A0A4Q3HLF9-F1
#
_cell.length_a   1.000
_cell.length_b   1.000
_cell.length_c   1.000
_cell.angle_alpha   90.00
_cell.angle_beta   90.00
_cell.angle_gamma   90.00
#
_symmetry.space_group_name_H-M   'P 1'
#
loop_
_entity.id
_entity.type
_entity.pdbx_description
1 polymer ?
#
loop_
_entity_poly.entity_id
_entity_poly.type
_entity_poly.pdbx_seq_one_letter_code
_entity_poly.pdbx_strand_id
1 'polypeptide(L)'
;SKGVPAVGGAMDLVHGAKQVFVITEHVTKDGKPKLVSKCTFPLTGVGCITRVYTSHAVIDIADGRFVLREKLAAMTIEELQAMTGAQLHVDCAVADLVVPAL
;
A
#
# COMPACT_ATOMS: atom_id res chain seq x y z
N SER A 1 24.20 -11.03 2.84
CA SER A 1 23.74 -10.37 1.62
C SER A 1 22.73 -11.26 0.91
N LYS A 2 21.44 -11.21 1.29
CA LYS A 2 20.40 -11.93 0.55
C LYS A 2 20.11 -11.12 -0.71
N GLY A 3 20.53 -11.67 -1.85
CA GLY A 3 20.51 -10.99 -3.15
C GLY A 3 19.13 -10.44 -3.46
N VAL A 4 19.09 -9.18 -3.88
CA VAL A 4 17.93 -8.60 -4.55
C VAL A 4 17.82 -9.36 -5.87
N PRO A 5 16.76 -10.16 -6.12
CA PRO A 5 16.55 -10.76 -7.42
C PRO A 5 16.58 -9.65 -8.46
N ALA A 6 17.21 -9.88 -9.61
CA ALA A 6 17.28 -8.90 -10.68
C ALA A 6 15.88 -8.32 -10.91
N VAL A 7 15.77 -7.00 -10.78
CA VAL A 7 14.55 -6.26 -11.10
C VAL A 7 14.38 -6.44 -12.60
N GLY A 8 13.65 -7.47 -13.03
CA GLY A 8 13.40 -7.74 -14.44
C GLY A 8 12.52 -6.65 -15.05
N GLY A 9 11.53 -6.99 -15.86
CA GLY A 9 10.61 -6.01 -16.45
C GLY A 9 9.71 -5.23 -15.47
N ALA A 10 9.94 -5.32 -14.16
CA ALA A 10 9.20 -4.56 -13.15
C ALA A 10 9.47 -3.05 -13.26
N MET A 11 10.70 -2.64 -13.55
CA MET A 11 11.01 -1.21 -13.75
C MET A 11 10.34 -0.65 -14.99
N ASP A 12 10.30 -1.43 -16.08
CA ASP A 12 9.62 -1.04 -17.33
C ASP A 12 8.11 -0.94 -17.12
N LEU A 13 7.51 -1.90 -16.39
CA LEU A 13 6.08 -1.92 -16.08
C LEU A 13 5.66 -0.66 -15.34
N VAL A 14 6.38 -0.28 -14.28
CA VAL A 14 5.99 0.88 -13.45
C VAL A 14 6.21 2.22 -14.15
N HIS A 15 7.10 2.28 -15.15
CA HIS A 15 7.28 3.48 -15.97
C HIS A 15 6.27 3.59 -17.11
N GLY A 16 5.88 2.47 -17.73
CA GLY A 16 5.00 2.47 -18.90
C GLY A 16 3.51 2.47 -18.57
N ALA A 17 3.11 2.04 -17.37
CA ALA A 17 1.71 1.92 -17.00
C ALA A 17 1.09 3.27 -16.62
N LYS A 18 -0.14 3.53 -17.12
CA LYS A 18 -0.93 4.70 -16.70
C LYS A 18 -1.33 4.65 -15.23
N GLN A 19 -1.55 3.44 -14.71
CA GLN A 19 -1.89 3.19 -13.32
C GLN A 19 -1.12 1.97 -12.83
N VAL A 20 -0.53 2.07 -11.64
CA VAL A 20 0.21 0.96 -11.03
C VAL A 20 -0.48 0.60 -9.72
N PHE A 21 -0.95 -0.65 -9.65
CA PHE A 21 -1.61 -1.18 -8.47
C PHE A 21 -0.73 -2.23 -7.79
N VAL A 22 -0.62 -2.13 -6.47
CA VAL A 22 0.14 -3.07 -5.65
C VAL A 22 -0.83 -3.89 -4.81
N ILE A 23 -0.68 -5.21 -4.85
CA ILE A 23 -1.39 -6.12 -3.94
C ILE A 23 -0.36 -6.71 -3.00
N THR A 24 -0.57 -6.54 -1.69
CA THR A 24 0.42 -6.97 -0.71
C THR A 24 -0.14 -7.08 0.70
N GLU A 25 0.42 -7.96 1.53
CA GLU A 25 0.09 -7.96 2.96
C GLU A 25 0.43 -6.61 3.61
N HIS A 26 -0.43 -6.15 4.52
CA HIS A 26 -0.29 -4.83 5.15
C HIS A 26 0.98 -4.75 6.03
N VAL A 27 1.30 -5.84 6.69
CA VAL A 27 2.48 -6.00 7.56
C VAL A 27 3.39 -7.12 7.06
N THR A 28 4.63 -7.13 7.54
CA THR A 28 5.54 -8.28 7.35
C THR A 28 5.10 -9.46 8.21
N LYS A 29 5.72 -10.63 8.01
CA LYS A 29 5.52 -11.81 8.87
C LYS A 29 5.84 -11.54 10.35
N ASP A 30 6.72 -10.59 10.61
CA ASP A 30 7.12 -10.17 11.96
C ASP A 30 6.25 -9.02 12.50
N GLY A 31 5.14 -8.67 11.83
CA GLY A 31 4.22 -7.61 12.24
C GLY A 31 4.71 -6.18 11.96
N LYS A 32 5.81 -5.99 11.21
CA LYS A 32 6.32 -4.65 10.90
C LYS A 32 5.52 -4.00 9.78
N PRO A 33 5.23 -2.69 9.83
CA PRO A 33 4.56 -1.98 8.75
C PRO A 33 5.34 -2.07 7.44
N LYS A 34 4.63 -2.33 6.33
CA LYS A 34 5.22 -2.27 4.98
C LYS A 34 4.95 -0.96 4.27
N LEU A 35 3.85 -0.31 4.62
CA LEU A 35 3.46 1.01 4.17
C LEU A 35 4.16 2.03 5.07
N VAL A 36 5.21 2.67 4.57
CA VAL A 36 6.12 3.52 5.35
C VAL A 36 6.33 4.86 4.66
N SER A 37 6.66 5.90 5.44
CA SER A 37 6.95 7.24 4.90
C SER A 37 8.21 7.28 4.02
N LYS A 38 9.15 6.37 4.24
CA LYS A 38 10.37 6.22 3.44
C LYS A 38 10.78 4.76 3.33
N CYS A 39 10.91 4.27 2.11
CA CYS A 39 11.42 2.92 1.85
C CYS A 39 12.88 2.79 2.32
N THR A 40 13.18 1.65 2.95
CA THR A 40 14.54 1.28 3.37
C THR A 40 15.23 0.35 2.38
N PHE A 41 14.44 -0.37 1.58
CA PHE A 41 14.94 -1.17 0.46
C PHE A 41 15.11 -0.33 -0.81
N PRO A 42 15.98 -0.76 -1.74
CA PRO A 42 16.10 -0.11 -3.05
C PRO A 42 14.75 0.04 -3.75
N LEU A 43 14.51 1.22 -4.32
CA LEU A 43 13.26 1.54 -5.01
C LEU A 43 13.23 0.89 -6.40
N THR A 44 12.10 0.29 -6.76
CA THR A 44 11.80 -0.14 -8.14
C THR A 44 11.45 1.05 -9.03
N GLY A 45 10.81 2.08 -8.46
CA GLY A 45 10.42 3.31 -9.14
C GLY A 45 9.97 4.36 -8.11
N VAL A 46 10.06 5.64 -8.48
CA VAL A 46 9.71 6.77 -7.60
C VAL A 46 8.33 7.30 -7.98
N GLY A 47 7.43 7.46 -7.00
CA GLY A 47 6.12 8.10 -7.21
C GLY A 47 5.22 7.41 -8.23
N CYS A 48 5.47 6.12 -8.53
CA CYS A 48 4.80 5.40 -9.60
C CYS A 48 3.52 4.68 -9.17
N ILE A 49 3.32 4.45 -7.86
CA ILE A 49 2.19 3.69 -7.35
C ILE A 49 0.94 4.57 -7.32
N THR A 50 -0.18 4.05 -7.84
CA THR A 50 -1.49 4.72 -7.84
C THR A 50 -2.35 4.26 -6.67
N ARG A 51 -2.37 2.94 -6.39
CA ARG A 51 -3.19 2.35 -5.33
C ARG A 51 -2.54 1.10 -4.75
N VAL A 52 -2.76 0.88 -3.46
CA VAL A 52 -2.33 -0.29 -2.71
C VAL A 52 -3.55 -1.00 -2.15
N TYR A 53 -3.64 -2.29 -2.43
CA TYR A 53 -4.60 -3.22 -1.85
C TYR A 53 -3.88 -4.09 -0.84
N THR A 54 -4.39 -4.14 0.38
CA THR A 54 -3.85 -5.00 1.43
C THR A 54 -4.89 -5.89 2.05
N SER A 55 -4.44 -6.80 2.91
CA SER A 55 -5.29 -7.61 3.78
C SER A 55 -6.20 -6.82 4.74
N HIS A 56 -6.00 -5.51 4.88
CA HIS A 56 -6.73 -4.67 5.83
C HIS A 56 -7.37 -3.42 5.21
N ALA A 57 -6.85 -2.93 4.09
CA ALA A 57 -7.28 -1.65 3.53
C ALA A 57 -7.01 -1.50 2.03
N VAL A 58 -7.74 -0.56 1.42
CA VAL A 58 -7.47 -0.01 0.09
C VAL A 58 -7.03 1.45 0.25
N ILE A 59 -5.86 1.77 -0.27
CA ILE A 59 -5.20 3.07 -0.07
C ILE A 59 -4.78 3.63 -1.43
N ASP A 60 -5.24 4.84 -1.74
CA ASP A 60 -4.76 5.61 -2.87
C ASP A 60 -3.46 6.34 -2.52
N ILE A 61 -2.62 6.53 -3.53
CA ILE A 61 -1.49 7.45 -3.45
C ILE A 61 -1.83 8.69 -4.27
N ALA A 62 -2.08 9.79 -3.58
CA ALA A 62 -2.40 11.08 -4.21
C ALA A 62 -1.49 12.16 -3.62
N ASP A 63 -0.82 12.94 -4.47
CA ASP A 63 0.09 14.01 -4.06
C ASP A 63 1.17 13.55 -3.05
N GLY A 64 1.65 12.31 -3.19
CA GLY A 64 2.63 11.69 -2.30
C GLY A 64 2.09 11.27 -0.93
N ARG A 65 0.77 11.29 -0.74
CA ARG A 65 0.07 10.95 0.51
C ARG A 65 -0.72 9.67 0.38
N PHE A 66 -0.92 9.00 1.51
CA PHE A 66 -1.65 7.75 1.60
C PHE A 66 -3.09 8.09 1.97
N VAL A 67 -4.00 8.01 1.00
CA VAL A 67 -5.41 8.36 1.19
C VAL A 67 -6.20 7.07 1.38
N LEU A 68 -6.75 6.88 2.58
CA LEU A 68 -7.53 5.71 2.94
C LEU A 68 -8.88 5.74 2.20
N ARG A 69 -9.18 4.67 1.46
CA ARG A 69 -10.44 4.52 0.71
C ARG A 69 -11.34 3.48 1.34
N GLU A 70 -10.78 2.33 1.67
CA GLU A 70 -11.52 1.23 2.27
C GLU A 70 -10.72 0.63 3.41
N LYS A 71 -11.41 0.13 4.44
CA LYS A 71 -10.80 -0.66 5.53
C LYS A 71 -11.72 -1.82 5.90
N LEU A 72 -11.19 -2.85 6.55
CA LEU A 72 -12.05 -3.88 7.15
C LEU A 72 -13.06 -3.24 8.13
N ALA A 73 -14.33 -3.63 8.02
CA ALA A 73 -15.42 -3.07 8.82
C ALA A 73 -15.16 -3.18 10.33
N ALA A 74 -14.61 -4.32 10.76
CA ALA A 74 -14.31 -4.61 12.17
C ALA A 74 -13.09 -3.87 12.74
N MET A 75 -12.32 -3.14 11.91
CA MET A 75 -11.10 -2.44 12.33
C MET A 75 -11.36 -0.94 12.44
N THR A 76 -10.84 -0.29 13.47
CA THR A 76 -10.87 1.18 13.61
C THR A 76 -9.79 1.84 12.75
N ILE A 77 -9.91 3.15 12.51
CA ILE A 77 -8.88 3.89 11.75
C ILE A 77 -7.59 3.98 12.57
N GLU A 78 -7.71 4.09 13.89
CA GLU A 78 -6.61 4.16 14.84
C GLU A 78 -5.79 2.87 14.86
N GLU A 79 -6.45 1.71 14.89
CA GLU A 79 -5.79 0.40 14.79
C GLU A 79 -5.05 0.25 13.46
N LEU A 80 -5.70 0.63 12.35
CA LEU A 80 -5.07 0.58 11.03
C LEU A 80 -3.86 1.52 10.94
N GLN A 81 -3.97 2.73 11.49
CA GLN A 81 -2.87 3.69 11.56
C GLN A 81 -1.71 3.15 12.41
N ALA A 82 -1.96 2.42 13.50
CA ALA A 82 -0.92 1.80 14.31
C ALA A 82 -0.14 0.71 13.54
N MET A 83 -0.75 0.09 12.54
CA MET A 83 -0.13 -0.89 11.66
C MET A 83 0.50 -0.27 10.39
N THR A 84 0.32 1.03 10.18
CA THR A 84 0.84 1.78 9.02
C THR A 84 1.98 2.71 9.47
N GLY A 85 3.16 2.53 8.89
CA GLY A 85 4.34 3.37 9.18
C GLY A 85 4.36 4.72 8.43
N ALA A 86 3.27 5.07 7.76
CA ALA A 86 3.01 6.35 7.13
C ALA A 86 1.66 6.89 7.62
N GLN A 87 1.49 8.21 7.60
CA GLN A 87 0.20 8.81 7.96
C GLN A 87 -0.85 8.47 6.90
N LEU A 88 -1.99 7.95 7.38
CA LEU A 88 -3.19 7.78 6.59
C LEU A 88 -4.02 9.07 6.62
N HIS A 89 -4.42 9.51 5.44
CA HIS A 89 -5.30 10.65 5.25
C HIS A 89 -6.71 10.18 4.94
N VAL A 90 -7.69 10.82 5.56
CA VAL A 90 -9.11 10.53 5.38
C VAL A 90 -9.75 11.78 4.78
N ASP A 91 -9.69 11.89 3.46
CA ASP A 91 -10.18 13.05 2.73
C ASP A 91 -11.69 12.94 2.40
N CYS A 92 -12.24 11.72 2.48
CA CYS A 92 -13.65 11.42 2.21
C CYS A 92 -14.14 10.29 3.12
N ALA A 93 -15.42 9.95 3.00
CA ALA A 93 -15.98 8.78 3.66
C ALA A 93 -15.18 7.52 3.29
N VAL A 94 -14.76 6.77 4.31
CA VAL A 94 -14.07 5.48 4.16
C VAL A 94 -15.13 4.41 4.06
N ALA A 95 -15.09 3.61 2.99
CA ALA A 95 -16.01 2.50 2.81
C ALA A 95 -15.49 1.23 3.51
N ASP A 96 -16.40 0.29 3.74
CA ASP A 96 -16.02 -1.03 4.24
C ASP A 96 -15.44 -1.86 3.10
N LEU A 97 -14.28 -2.46 3.37
CA LEU A 97 -13.65 -3.45 2.51
C LEU A 97 -14.44 -4.76 2.64
N VAL A 98 -15.34 -4.98 1.70
CA VAL A 98 -16.19 -6.18 1.65
C VAL A 98 -15.60 -7.18 0.68
N VAL A 99 -15.36 -8.40 1.15
CA VAL A 99 -14.99 -9.52 0.28
C VAL A 99 -16.25 -9.99 -0.46
N PRO A 100 -16.27 -9.96 -1.81
CA PRO A 100 -17.40 -10.48 -2.57
C PRO A 100 -17.60 -11.97 -2.28
N ALA A 101 -18.85 -12.41 -2.17
CA ALA A 101 -19.16 -13.84 -2.19
C ALA A 101 -18.79 -14.38 -3.59
N LEU A 102 -18.02 -15.47 -3.62
CA LEU A 102 -17.65 -16.19 -4.84
C LEU A 102 -18.82 -17.01 -5.38
#